data_AF-A0A430SFS4-F1
#
_entry.id   AF-A0A430SFS4-F1
#
_cell.length_a   1.000
_cell.length_b   1.000
_cell.length_c   1.000
_cell.angle_alpha   90.00
_cell.angle_beta   90.00
_cell.angle_gamma   90.00
#
_symmetry.space_group_name_H-M   'P 1'
#
loop_
_entity.id
_entity.type
_entity.pdbx_description
1 polymer ?
#
loop_
_entity_poly.entity_id
_entity_poly.type
_entity_poly.pdbx_seq_one_letter_code
_entity_poly.pdbx_strand_id
1 'polypeptide(L)'
;MLRLWLFEMYKLFRLRSVQLGLMAAFLLPFLWALAPGLKEVYGLVLASGWQVVSLSLMAGMEFLFPFLVVMAASESLGSEVAQGTLKSLLLHPLPRTRLILAKLLSALLYPFVLLGASFLGSLLAGLPHGLGGFYGGTGLGAGGFAGVGFLSAQEALGQLLSAHLLAGIVLLPLAALALLYATVFLSTTASALAVVATLLLMRLLVAFPALTPFLLTTYLDLHLRPSAAGLGLPLLLIYTPGFTFLAALVFERKDL
;
A
#
# COMPACT_ATOMS: atom_id res chain seq x y z
N MET A 1 -19.44 5.55 16.20
CA MET A 1 -18.50 5.41 15.06
C MET A 1 -17.33 4.52 15.43
N LEU A 2 -16.57 4.83 16.49
CA LEU A 2 -15.36 4.07 16.86
C LEU A 2 -15.57 2.55 17.01
N ARG A 3 -16.63 2.12 17.73
CA ARG A 3 -16.94 0.68 17.90
C ARG A 3 -17.18 -0.06 16.58
N LEU A 4 -17.85 0.59 15.63
CA LEU A 4 -18.11 0.05 14.30
C LEU A 4 -16.81 -0.06 13.50
N TRP A 5 -15.98 0.98 13.55
CA TRP A 5 -14.66 0.95 12.90
C TRP A 5 -13.75 -0.15 13.46
N LEU A 6 -13.68 -0.30 14.79
CA LEU A 6 -12.91 -1.40 15.41
C LEU A 6 -13.43 -2.78 14.99
N PHE A 7 -14.75 -2.93 14.86
CA PHE A 7 -15.35 -4.16 14.36
C PHE A 7 -15.01 -4.44 12.89
N GLU A 8 -15.09 -3.44 12.01
CA GLU A 8 -14.67 -3.57 10.61
C GLU A 8 -13.17 -3.87 10.48
N MET A 9 -12.35 -3.24 11.30
CA MET A 9 -10.91 -3.50 11.35
C MET A 9 -10.63 -4.94 11.79
N TYR A 10 -11.31 -5.44 12.83
CA TYR A 10 -11.20 -6.83 13.25
C TYR A 10 -11.60 -7.81 12.15
N LYS A 11 -12.69 -7.54 11.43
CA LYS A 11 -13.09 -8.35 10.27
C LYS A 11 -12.04 -8.33 9.18
N LEU A 12 -11.47 -7.17 8.87
CA LEU A 12 -10.42 -7.01 7.86
C LEU A 12 -9.20 -7.89 8.18
N PHE A 13 -8.71 -7.91 9.42
CA PHE A 13 -7.59 -8.76 9.84
C PHE A 13 -7.90 -10.26 9.87
N ARG A 14 -9.17 -10.65 9.77
CA ARG A 14 -9.60 -12.05 9.63
C ARG A 14 -9.73 -12.50 8.19
N LEU A 15 -9.62 -11.60 7.22
CA LEU A 15 -9.63 -11.97 5.80
C LEU A 15 -8.37 -12.76 5.45
N ARG A 16 -8.53 -13.79 4.62
CA ARG A 16 -7.40 -14.63 4.21
C ARG A 16 -6.40 -13.84 3.38
N SER A 17 -6.85 -12.94 2.50
CA SER A 17 -5.94 -12.08 1.73
C SER A 17 -5.08 -11.19 2.61
N VAL A 18 -5.64 -10.66 3.71
CA VAL A 18 -4.91 -9.81 4.67
C VAL A 18 -3.88 -10.62 5.44
N GLN A 19 -4.25 -11.80 5.96
CA GLN A 19 -3.31 -12.66 6.68
C GLN A 19 -2.17 -13.14 5.79
N LEU A 20 -2.48 -13.61 4.58
CA LEU A 20 -1.49 -14.01 3.60
C LEU A 20 -0.63 -12.82 3.15
N GLY A 21 -1.23 -11.65 2.96
CA GLY A 21 -0.54 -10.43 2.58
C GLY A 21 0.45 -9.96 3.65
N LEU A 22 0.04 -9.95 4.92
CA LEU A 22 0.92 -9.62 6.05
C LEU A 22 2.06 -10.62 6.20
N MET A 23 1.77 -11.92 6.07
CA MET A 23 2.79 -12.96 6.11
C MET A 23 3.78 -12.82 4.95
N ALA A 24 3.30 -12.60 3.73
CA ALA A 24 4.14 -12.37 2.57
C ALA A 24 5.00 -11.11 2.73
N ALA A 25 4.42 -9.99 3.19
CA ALA A 25 5.13 -8.75 3.43
C ALA A 25 6.24 -8.91 4.49
N PHE A 26 5.98 -9.68 5.54
CA PHE A 26 6.94 -9.95 6.61
C PHE A 26 8.06 -10.93 6.18
N LEU A 27 7.75 -11.95 5.37
CA LEU A 27 8.71 -12.98 4.96
C LEU A 27 9.55 -12.60 3.74
N LEU A 28 9.01 -11.77 2.84
CA LEU A 28 9.69 -11.34 1.62
C LEU A 28 11.10 -10.76 1.86
N PRO A 29 11.35 -9.94 2.90
CA PRO A 29 12.70 -9.43 3.18
C PRO A 29 13.74 -10.53 3.47
N PHE A 30 13.33 -11.65 4.05
CA PHE A 30 14.24 -12.77 4.31
C PHE A 30 14.67 -13.45 3.02
N LEU A 31 13.76 -13.56 2.04
CA LEU A 31 14.09 -14.09 0.71
C LEU A 31 15.12 -13.21 0.02
N TRP A 32 14.98 -11.88 0.10
CA TRP A 32 15.92 -10.94 -0.50
C TRP A 32 17.26 -10.89 0.23
N ALA A 33 17.28 -10.88 1.55
CA ALA A 33 18.51 -10.91 2.33
C ALA A 33 19.38 -12.14 2.02
N LEU A 34 18.75 -13.28 1.70
CA LEU A 34 19.41 -14.55 1.38
C LEU A 34 19.60 -14.79 -0.13
N ALA A 35 19.13 -13.89 -1.00
CA ALA A 35 19.12 -14.11 -2.44
C ALA A 35 20.55 -14.02 -3.02
N PRO A 36 21.11 -15.10 -3.60
CA PRO A 36 22.47 -15.08 -4.15
C PRO A 36 22.59 -14.18 -5.39
N GLY A 37 21.50 -13.99 -6.15
CA GLY A 37 21.45 -13.16 -7.35
C GLY A 37 21.29 -11.65 -7.11
N LEU A 38 21.34 -11.18 -5.86
CA LEU A 38 21.13 -9.76 -5.53
C LEU A 38 22.12 -8.85 -6.28
N LYS A 39 23.38 -9.30 -6.39
CA LYS A 39 24.44 -8.59 -7.10
C LYS A 39 24.22 -8.55 -8.61
N GLU A 40 23.62 -9.59 -9.17
CA GLU A 40 23.40 -9.72 -10.62
C GLU A 40 22.16 -8.92 -11.07
N VAL A 41 21.09 -8.94 -10.27
CA VAL A 41 19.82 -8.29 -10.59
C VAL A 41 19.83 -6.80 -10.22
N TYR A 42 20.37 -6.45 -9.04
CA TYR A 42 20.32 -5.08 -8.52
C TYR A 42 21.69 -4.39 -8.47
N GLY A 43 22.78 -5.07 -8.89
CA GLY A 43 24.13 -4.51 -8.80
C GLY A 43 24.59 -4.28 -7.35
N LEU A 44 23.89 -4.87 -6.37
CA LEU A 44 24.04 -4.51 -4.97
C LEU A 44 24.75 -5.59 -4.16
N VAL A 45 25.76 -5.17 -3.41
CA VAL A 45 26.37 -5.97 -2.34
C VAL A 45 25.93 -5.35 -1.03
N LEU A 46 25.26 -6.13 -0.18
CA LEU A 46 24.72 -5.67 1.10
C LEU A 46 25.87 -5.25 2.02
N ALA A 47 26.03 -3.95 2.21
CA ALA A 47 26.98 -3.34 3.13
C ALA A 47 26.36 -3.13 4.53
N SER A 48 25.03 -3.05 4.62
CA SER A 48 24.30 -2.87 5.87
C SER A 48 22.89 -3.46 5.81
N GLY A 49 22.37 -3.89 6.96
CA GLY A 49 20.98 -4.32 7.12
C GLY A 49 19.94 -3.26 6.74
N TRP A 50 20.30 -1.97 6.80
CA TRP A 50 19.41 -0.88 6.36
C TRP A 50 19.07 -0.96 4.86
N GLN A 51 19.95 -1.54 4.04
CA GLN A 51 19.72 -1.71 2.60
C GLN A 51 18.70 -2.82 2.30
N VAL A 52 18.55 -3.82 3.20
CA VAL A 52 17.51 -4.85 3.07
C VAL A 52 16.11 -4.24 3.19
N VAL A 53 15.96 -3.24 4.05
CA VAL A 53 14.70 -2.53 4.29
C VAL A 53 14.25 -1.75 3.07
N SER A 54 15.15 -1.00 2.44
CA SER A 54 14.83 -0.25 1.23
C SER A 54 14.63 -1.16 0.03
N LEU A 55 15.43 -2.22 -0.13
CA LEU A 55 15.24 -3.19 -1.21
C LEU A 55 13.88 -3.87 -1.13
N SER A 56 13.47 -4.29 0.07
CA SER A 56 12.15 -4.90 0.28
C SER A 56 11.02 -3.93 -0.05
N LEU A 57 11.16 -2.66 0.32
CA LEU A 57 10.22 -1.62 -0.05
C LEU A 57 10.14 -1.43 -1.57
N MET A 58 11.30 -1.29 -2.24
CA MET A 58 11.38 -1.07 -3.69
C MET A 58 10.79 -2.24 -4.47
N ALA A 59 11.21 -3.47 -4.17
CA ALA A 59 10.71 -4.68 -4.82
C ALA A 59 9.22 -4.91 -4.53
N GLY A 60 8.78 -4.66 -3.29
CA GLY A 60 7.37 -4.83 -2.92
C GLY A 60 6.45 -3.80 -3.56
N MET A 61 6.89 -2.54 -3.67
CA MET A 61 6.09 -1.45 -4.24
C MET A 61 5.87 -1.57 -5.75
N GLU A 62 6.73 -2.30 -6.47
CA GLU A 62 6.60 -2.48 -7.92
C GLU A 62 5.26 -3.15 -8.30
N PHE A 63 4.79 -4.10 -7.47
CA PHE A 63 3.55 -4.82 -7.75
C PHE A 63 2.88 -5.39 -6.50
N LEU A 64 3.64 -6.05 -5.62
CA LEU A 64 3.08 -6.87 -4.55
C LEU A 64 2.25 -6.05 -3.54
N PHE A 65 2.78 -4.96 -3.00
CA PHE A 65 2.06 -4.15 -2.00
C PHE A 65 0.82 -3.45 -2.59
N PRO A 66 0.89 -2.80 -3.76
CA PRO A 66 -0.31 -2.31 -4.45
C PRO A 66 -1.38 -3.39 -4.61
N PHE A 67 -0.98 -4.58 -5.09
CA PHE A 67 -1.90 -5.69 -5.31
C PHE A 67 -2.54 -6.19 -4.02
N LEU A 68 -1.75 -6.39 -2.95
CA LEU A 68 -2.26 -6.86 -1.66
C LEU A 68 -3.23 -5.86 -1.02
N VAL A 69 -2.95 -4.56 -1.14
CA VAL A 69 -3.86 -3.49 -0.68
C VAL A 69 -5.18 -3.53 -1.43
N VAL A 70 -5.12 -3.63 -2.76
CA VAL A 70 -6.31 -3.73 -3.60
C VAL A 70 -7.14 -4.96 -3.24
N MET A 71 -6.51 -6.13 -3.12
CA MET A 71 -7.19 -7.38 -2.77
C MET A 71 -7.88 -7.30 -1.41
N ALA A 72 -7.20 -6.79 -0.38
CA ALA A 72 -7.78 -6.64 0.95
C ALA A 72 -8.98 -5.68 0.97
N ALA A 73 -8.85 -4.53 0.30
CA ALA A 73 -9.94 -3.57 0.19
C ALA A 73 -11.13 -4.12 -0.60
N SER A 74 -10.88 -4.82 -1.71
CA SER A 74 -11.93 -5.48 -2.51
C SER A 74 -12.64 -6.59 -1.72
N GLU A 75 -11.90 -7.41 -0.97
CA GLU A 75 -12.46 -8.51 -0.18
C GLU A 75 -13.27 -8.00 1.02
N SER A 76 -12.94 -6.83 1.58
CA SER A 76 -13.62 -6.24 2.74
C SER A 76 -15.14 -6.04 2.57
N LEU A 77 -15.60 -5.88 1.33
CA LEU A 77 -17.02 -5.81 0.99
C LEU A 77 -17.45 -7.02 0.16
N GLY A 78 -16.63 -7.46 -0.80
CA GLY A 78 -16.98 -8.57 -1.68
C GLY A 78 -17.22 -9.89 -0.94
N SER A 79 -16.47 -10.16 0.13
CA SER A 79 -16.67 -11.37 0.96
C SER A 79 -18.01 -11.37 1.70
N GLU A 80 -18.47 -10.20 2.16
CA GLU A 80 -19.74 -10.07 2.87
C GLU A 80 -20.94 -10.21 1.94
N VAL A 81 -20.81 -9.76 0.70
CA VAL A 81 -21.81 -10.02 -0.34
C VAL A 81 -21.89 -11.51 -0.63
N ALA A 82 -20.73 -12.15 -0.88
CA ALA A 82 -20.67 -13.58 -1.20
C ALA A 82 -21.22 -14.46 -0.07
N GLN A 83 -21.03 -14.07 1.18
CA GLN A 83 -21.54 -14.78 2.36
C GLN A 83 -22.98 -14.38 2.74
N GLY A 84 -23.59 -13.40 2.06
CA GLY A 84 -24.93 -12.89 2.36
C GLY A 84 -25.03 -12.10 3.67
N THR A 85 -23.92 -11.85 4.36
CA THR A 85 -23.90 -11.13 5.65
C THR A 85 -24.16 -9.64 5.49
N LEU A 86 -23.90 -9.07 4.29
CA LEU A 86 -24.16 -7.66 4.03
C LEU A 86 -25.65 -7.30 4.21
N LYS A 87 -26.56 -8.14 3.70
CA LYS A 87 -28.01 -7.92 3.84
C LYS A 87 -28.44 -7.93 5.31
N SER A 88 -27.93 -8.89 6.08
CA SER A 88 -28.18 -8.99 7.53
C SER A 88 -27.72 -7.74 8.29
N LEU A 89 -26.54 -7.20 7.93
CA LEU A 89 -26.03 -5.96 8.53
C LEU A 89 -26.90 -4.74 8.20
N LEU A 90 -27.47 -4.70 6.99
CA LEU A 90 -28.34 -3.60 6.54
C LEU A 90 -29.75 -3.62 7.16
N LEU A 91 -30.19 -4.75 7.72
CA LEU A 91 -31.46 -4.84 8.46
C LEU A 91 -31.39 -4.17 9.85
N HIS A 92 -30.18 -3.95 10.37
CA HIS A 92 -30.00 -3.23 11.61
C HIS A 92 -30.18 -1.71 11.40
N PRO A 93 -30.56 -0.94 12.42
CA PRO A 93 -30.72 0.52 12.33
C PRO A 93 -29.34 1.23 12.29
N LEU A 94 -28.51 0.88 11.31
CA LEU A 94 -27.20 1.44 11.05
C LEU A 94 -27.27 2.21 9.72
N PRO A 95 -26.92 3.52 9.71
CA PRO A 95 -26.92 4.27 8.45
C PRO A 95 -25.84 3.74 7.53
N ARG A 96 -26.21 3.48 6.27
CA ARG A 96 -25.35 2.91 5.21
C ARG A 96 -24.02 3.67 5.06
N THR A 97 -24.07 4.99 5.15
CA THR A 97 -22.90 5.89 5.10
C THR A 97 -21.89 5.61 6.22
N ARG A 98 -22.35 5.31 7.45
CA ARG A 98 -21.43 5.01 8.56
C ARG A 98 -20.75 3.67 8.37
N LEU A 99 -21.46 2.69 7.79
CA LEU A 99 -20.89 1.38 7.49
C LEU A 99 -19.79 1.47 6.43
N ILE A 100 -20.06 2.15 5.30
CA ILE A 100 -19.05 2.31 4.25
C ILE A 100 -17.85 3.16 4.72
N LEU A 101 -18.07 4.22 5.52
CA LEU A 101 -16.98 5.00 6.11
C LEU A 101 -16.13 4.18 7.08
N ALA A 102 -16.73 3.30 7.89
CA ALA A 102 -15.97 2.42 8.78
C ALA A 102 -15.12 1.41 8.01
N LYS A 103 -15.66 0.86 6.91
CA LYS A 103 -14.91 -0.01 5.99
C LYS A 103 -13.76 0.73 5.33
N LEU A 104 -14.01 1.94 4.85
CA LEU A 104 -12.98 2.79 4.26
C LEU A 104 -11.85 3.08 5.25
N LEU A 105 -12.15 3.56 6.45
CA LEU A 105 -11.10 3.87 7.44
C LEU A 105 -10.27 2.62 7.79
N SER A 106 -10.89 1.44 7.78
CA SER A 106 -10.18 0.16 7.97
C SER A 106 -9.28 -0.16 6.77
N ALA A 107 -9.78 0.02 5.55
CA ALA A 107 -9.03 -0.19 4.31
C ALA A 107 -7.88 0.82 4.12
N LEU A 108 -8.06 2.07 4.54
CA LEU A 108 -7.02 3.11 4.49
C LEU A 108 -5.92 2.90 5.54
N LEU A 109 -6.22 2.24 6.66
CA LEU A 109 -5.20 1.88 7.65
C LEU A 109 -4.33 0.70 7.16
N TYR A 110 -4.91 -0.22 6.39
CA TYR A 110 -4.25 -1.46 5.99
C TYR A 110 -2.89 -1.28 5.29
N PRO A 111 -2.70 -0.35 4.33
CA PRO A 111 -1.39 -0.10 3.73
C PRO A 111 -0.27 0.15 4.74
N PHE A 112 -0.55 0.93 5.80
CA PHE A 112 0.44 1.22 6.84
C PHE A 112 0.78 -0.01 7.68
N VAL A 113 -0.22 -0.86 7.96
CA VAL A 113 0.02 -2.12 8.70
C VAL A 113 0.80 -3.12 7.86
N LEU A 114 0.47 -3.21 6.56
CA LEU A 114 1.20 -4.03 5.60
C LEU A 114 2.67 -3.61 5.47
N LEU A 115 2.92 -2.32 5.27
CA LEU A 115 4.26 -1.78 5.18
C LEU A 115 5.00 -1.83 6.52
N GLY A 116 4.29 -1.70 7.64
CA GLY A 116 4.85 -1.92 8.97
C GLY A 116 5.32 -3.36 9.17
N ALA A 117 4.54 -4.35 8.72
CA ALA A 117 4.95 -5.75 8.73
C ALA A 117 6.20 -5.99 7.86
N SER A 118 6.25 -5.38 6.66
CA SER A 118 7.44 -5.46 5.81
C SER A 118 8.66 -4.78 6.42
N PHE A 119 8.48 -3.63 7.04
CA PHE A 119 9.54 -2.90 7.73
C PHE A 119 10.14 -3.73 8.86
N LEU A 120 9.28 -4.31 9.73
CA LEU A 120 9.71 -5.18 10.83
C LEU A 120 10.39 -6.45 10.32
N GLY A 121 9.82 -7.11 9.31
CA GLY A 121 10.44 -8.27 8.68
C GLY A 121 11.80 -7.95 8.09
N SER A 122 11.95 -6.77 7.48
CA SER A 122 13.21 -6.31 6.91
C SER A 122 14.26 -5.96 7.93
N LEU A 123 13.87 -5.35 9.05
CA LEU A 123 14.79 -5.10 10.16
C LEU A 123 15.36 -6.41 10.70
N LEU A 124 14.49 -7.43 10.90
CA LEU A 124 14.90 -8.75 11.36
C LEU A 124 15.80 -9.47 10.36
N ALA A 125 15.45 -9.44 9.07
CA ALA A 125 16.25 -10.01 8.00
C ALA A 125 17.60 -9.28 7.82
N GLY A 126 17.66 -7.98 8.13
CA GLY A 126 18.87 -7.17 8.08
C GLY A 126 19.81 -7.28 9.28
N LEU A 127 19.36 -7.87 10.41
CA LEU A 127 20.19 -8.02 11.62
C LEU A 127 21.57 -8.67 11.38
N PRO A 128 21.71 -9.74 10.56
CA PRO A 128 23.00 -10.36 10.29
C PRO A 128 24.02 -9.42 9.61
N HIS A 129 23.52 -8.40 8.89
CA HIS A 129 24.34 -7.41 8.20
C HIS A 129 24.61 -6.15 9.05
N GLY A 130 24.08 -6.09 10.26
CA GLY A 130 24.23 -4.97 11.19
C GLY A 130 23.36 -3.76 10.85
N LEU A 131 22.81 -3.15 11.90
CA LEU A 131 21.99 -1.92 11.84
C LEU A 131 22.74 -0.69 12.40
N GLY A 132 24.07 -0.73 12.35
CA GLY A 132 24.92 0.41 12.72
C GLY A 132 24.99 1.49 11.64
N GLY A 133 25.77 2.54 11.91
CA GLY A 133 26.18 3.47 10.85
C GLY A 133 27.15 2.78 9.89
N PHE A 134 27.08 3.12 8.60
CA PHE A 134 27.88 2.49 7.55
C PHE A 134 28.29 3.51 6.48
N TYR A 135 29.33 3.18 5.72
CA TYR A 135 29.72 3.93 4.53
C TYR A 135 28.92 3.40 3.34
N GLY A 136 28.02 4.23 2.83
CA GLY A 136 27.12 3.85 1.75
C GLY A 136 25.79 4.58 1.85
N GLY A 137 24.83 4.16 1.02
CA GLY A 137 23.49 4.73 1.02
C GLY A 137 22.42 3.68 1.23
N THR A 138 21.28 4.12 1.76
CA THR A 138 20.08 3.28 1.92
C THR A 138 19.37 3.03 0.60
N GLY A 139 19.72 3.67 -0.51
CA GLY A 139 18.94 3.61 -1.76
C GLY A 139 17.88 4.71 -1.91
N LEU A 140 17.57 5.43 -0.82
CA LEU A 140 16.51 6.45 -0.78
C LEU A 140 17.03 7.88 -0.64
N GLY A 141 18.33 8.04 -0.38
CA GLY A 141 19.02 9.32 -0.25
C GLY A 141 19.93 9.65 -1.44
N ALA A 142 20.69 10.74 -1.31
CA ALA A 142 21.68 11.15 -2.30
C ALA A 142 22.71 10.02 -2.55
N GLY A 143 23.00 9.74 -3.83
CA GLY A 143 23.91 8.67 -4.22
C GLY A 143 23.30 7.26 -4.20
N GLY A 144 21.99 7.12 -3.98
CA GLY A 144 21.30 5.82 -4.05
C GLY A 144 21.87 4.81 -3.05
N PHE A 145 22.18 3.60 -3.50
CA PHE A 145 22.78 2.57 -2.65
C PHE A 145 24.28 2.76 -2.42
N ALA A 146 24.97 3.45 -3.35
CA ALA A 146 26.39 3.77 -3.21
C ALA A 146 26.62 4.86 -2.14
N GLY A 147 25.63 5.75 -1.97
CA GLY A 147 25.69 6.85 -1.00
C GLY A 147 26.72 7.92 -1.34
N VAL A 148 26.84 8.90 -0.45
CA VAL A 148 27.76 10.06 -0.60
C VAL A 148 28.75 10.16 0.56
N GLY A 149 28.80 9.16 1.45
CA GLY A 149 29.70 9.16 2.61
C GLY A 149 29.23 8.22 3.73
N PHE A 150 29.62 8.56 4.95
CA PHE A 150 29.15 7.88 6.16
C PHE A 150 27.69 8.27 6.44
N LEU A 151 26.85 7.28 6.69
CA LEU A 151 25.46 7.46 7.09
C LEU A 151 25.26 6.91 8.50
N SER A 152 24.77 7.74 9.41
CA SER A 152 24.47 7.30 10.77
C SER A 152 23.22 6.40 10.80
N ALA A 153 23.13 5.53 11.81
CA ALA A 153 21.97 4.68 12.00
C ALA A 153 20.66 5.48 12.17
N GLN A 154 20.73 6.65 12.82
CA GLN A 154 19.58 7.52 13.01
C GLN A 154 19.09 8.14 11.70
N GLU A 155 20.02 8.61 10.85
CA GLU A 155 19.67 9.14 9.52
C GLU A 155 19.11 8.04 8.61
N ALA A 156 19.72 6.85 8.62
CA ALA A 156 19.22 5.70 7.88
C ALA A 156 17.79 5.32 8.30
N LEU A 157 17.53 5.23 9.61
CA LEU A 157 16.21 4.96 10.15
C LEU A 157 15.20 6.05 9.75
N GLY A 158 15.58 7.33 9.85
CA GLY A 158 14.73 8.46 9.47
C GLY A 158 14.34 8.45 7.99
N GLN A 159 15.29 8.14 7.10
CA GLN A 159 15.03 7.99 5.66
C GLN A 159 14.07 6.84 5.38
N LEU A 160 14.31 5.68 5.99
CA LEU A 160 13.50 4.48 5.77
C LEU A 160 12.08 4.65 6.31
N LEU A 161 11.91 5.20 7.52
CA LEU A 161 10.59 5.47 8.10
C LEU A 161 9.80 6.45 7.23
N SER A 162 10.44 7.54 6.79
CA SER A 162 9.80 8.53 5.93
C SER A 162 9.34 7.91 4.61
N ALA A 163 10.16 7.06 4.00
CA ALA A 163 9.80 6.38 2.77
C ALA A 163 8.67 5.36 2.95
N HIS A 164 8.64 4.61 4.06
CA HIS A 164 7.54 3.68 4.35
C HIS A 164 6.22 4.42 4.60
N LEU A 165 6.27 5.57 5.29
CA LEU A 165 5.10 6.42 5.48
C LEU A 165 4.58 7.00 4.16
N LEU A 166 5.49 7.52 3.32
CA LEU A 166 5.14 8.02 1.98
C LEU A 166 4.57 6.90 1.09
N ALA A 167 5.17 5.72 1.11
CA ALA A 167 4.64 4.56 0.40
C ALA A 167 3.23 4.19 0.89
N GLY A 168 2.97 4.27 2.19
CA GLY A 168 1.62 4.06 2.74
C GLY A 168 0.61 5.06 2.19
N ILE A 169 0.98 6.35 2.14
CA ILE A 169 0.14 7.42 1.57
C ILE A 169 -0.15 7.18 0.08
N VAL A 170 0.85 6.76 -0.68
CA VAL A 170 0.72 6.42 -2.11
C VAL A 170 -0.30 5.30 -2.36
N LEU A 171 -0.46 4.38 -1.41
CA LEU A 171 -1.39 3.26 -1.53
C LEU A 171 -2.83 3.61 -1.10
N LEU A 172 -3.07 4.75 -0.45
CA LEU A 172 -4.41 5.15 0.00
C LEU A 172 -5.44 5.30 -1.14
N PRO A 173 -5.13 5.97 -2.26
CA PRO A 173 -6.05 6.05 -3.38
C PRO A 173 -6.40 4.68 -3.97
N LEU A 174 -5.46 3.72 -3.94
CA LEU A 174 -5.69 2.36 -4.44
C LEU A 174 -6.69 1.61 -3.55
N ALA A 175 -6.55 1.73 -2.23
CA ALA A 175 -7.52 1.18 -1.29
C ALA A 175 -8.91 1.79 -1.48
N ALA A 176 -9.00 3.12 -1.65
CA ALA A 176 -10.26 3.83 -1.88
C ALA A 176 -10.90 3.44 -3.23
N LEU A 177 -10.10 3.33 -4.30
CA LEU A 177 -10.56 2.89 -5.62
C LEU A 177 -11.03 1.43 -5.61
N ALA A 178 -10.33 0.54 -4.92
CA ALA A 178 -10.74 -0.85 -4.73
C ALA A 178 -12.08 -0.94 -3.99
N LEU A 179 -12.28 -0.14 -2.94
CA LEU A 179 -13.55 -0.10 -2.23
C LEU A 179 -14.67 0.46 -3.12
N LEU A 180 -14.41 1.51 -3.90
CA LEU A 180 -15.35 2.02 -4.91
C LEU A 180 -15.77 0.90 -5.86
N TYR A 181 -14.84 0.19 -6.50
CA TYR A 181 -15.21 -0.91 -7.39
C TYR A 181 -15.85 -2.09 -6.66
N ALA A 182 -15.52 -2.33 -5.38
CA ALA A 182 -16.23 -3.32 -4.58
C ALA A 182 -17.70 -2.95 -4.38
N THR A 183 -18.01 -1.66 -4.19
CA THR A 183 -19.41 -1.19 -4.13
C THR A 183 -20.12 -1.30 -5.47
N VAL A 184 -19.41 -1.02 -6.58
CA VAL A 184 -19.95 -1.08 -7.95
C VAL A 184 -20.21 -2.51 -8.41
N PHE A 185 -19.31 -3.45 -8.15
CA PHE A 185 -19.45 -4.83 -8.64
C PHE A 185 -19.99 -5.81 -7.61
N LEU A 186 -19.98 -5.45 -6.32
CA LEU A 186 -20.37 -6.33 -5.21
C LEU A 186 -19.65 -7.70 -5.25
N SER A 187 -18.42 -7.69 -5.76
CA SER A 187 -17.61 -8.89 -5.97
C SER A 187 -16.13 -8.56 -5.74
N THR A 188 -15.44 -9.41 -4.98
CA THR A 188 -14.01 -9.27 -4.70
C THR A 188 -13.20 -9.30 -6.00
N THR A 189 -13.43 -10.31 -6.84
CA THR A 189 -12.63 -10.55 -8.05
C THR A 189 -12.85 -9.47 -9.10
N ALA A 190 -14.10 -9.09 -9.35
CA ALA A 190 -14.42 -8.03 -10.32
C ALA A 190 -13.86 -6.67 -9.88
N SER A 191 -13.94 -6.37 -8.57
CA SER A 191 -13.35 -5.15 -8.02
C SER A 191 -11.84 -5.11 -8.18
N ALA A 192 -11.13 -6.17 -7.77
CA ALA A 192 -9.67 -6.21 -7.86
C ALA A 192 -9.20 -6.12 -9.32
N LEU A 193 -9.85 -6.86 -10.23
CA LEU A 193 -9.56 -6.81 -11.66
C LEU A 193 -9.78 -5.41 -12.24
N ALA A 194 -10.86 -4.74 -11.85
CA ALA A 194 -11.16 -3.37 -12.31
C ALA A 194 -10.10 -2.37 -11.84
N VAL A 195 -9.59 -2.48 -10.60
CA VAL A 195 -8.48 -1.61 -10.15
C VAL A 195 -7.23 -1.85 -10.99
N VAL A 196 -6.84 -3.12 -11.18
CA VAL A 196 -5.66 -3.47 -11.96
C VAL A 196 -5.80 -2.96 -13.41
N ALA A 197 -6.95 -3.18 -14.03
CA ALA A 197 -7.24 -2.67 -15.37
C ALA A 197 -7.15 -1.14 -15.43
N THR A 198 -7.72 -0.42 -14.46
CA THR A 198 -7.64 1.04 -14.38
C THR A 198 -6.20 1.52 -14.22
N LEU A 199 -5.38 0.87 -13.41
CA LEU A 199 -3.96 1.21 -13.27
C LEU A 199 -3.17 0.96 -14.55
N LEU A 200 -3.40 -0.16 -15.22
CA LEU A 200 -2.74 -0.47 -16.49
C LEU A 200 -3.15 0.53 -17.58
N LEU A 201 -4.44 0.86 -17.68
CA LEU A 201 -4.94 1.88 -18.61
C LEU A 201 -4.33 3.25 -18.30
N MET A 202 -4.29 3.67 -17.02
CA MET A 202 -3.63 4.91 -16.61
C MET A 202 -2.15 4.92 -16.99
N ARG A 203 -1.44 3.78 -16.86
CA ARG A 203 -0.03 3.68 -17.24
C ARG A 203 0.18 3.84 -18.75
N LEU A 204 -0.77 3.42 -19.58
CA LEU A 204 -0.75 3.65 -21.03
C LEU A 204 -0.97 5.13 -21.40
N LEU A 205 -1.70 5.88 -20.56
CA LEU A 205 -1.92 7.32 -20.78
C LEU A 205 -0.66 8.17 -20.61
N VAL A 206 0.46 7.60 -20.17
CA VAL A 206 1.76 8.29 -20.13
C VAL A 206 2.18 8.79 -21.52
N ALA A 207 1.67 8.19 -22.60
CA ALA A 207 1.84 8.67 -23.97
C ALA A 207 1.27 10.08 -24.24
N PHE A 208 0.45 10.64 -23.32
CA PHE A 208 -0.14 11.96 -23.44
C PHE A 208 0.47 12.93 -22.41
N PRO A 209 1.48 13.75 -22.78
CA PRO A 209 2.24 14.59 -21.84
C PRO A 209 1.36 15.51 -20.99
N ALA A 210 0.27 16.03 -21.54
CA ALA A 210 -0.67 16.92 -20.84
C ALA A 210 -1.42 16.23 -19.69
N LEU A 211 -1.62 14.91 -19.76
CA LEU A 211 -2.31 14.14 -18.73
C LEU A 211 -1.35 13.64 -17.65
N THR A 212 -0.06 13.47 -17.98
CA THR A 212 0.94 12.88 -17.07
C THR A 212 0.98 13.48 -15.66
N PRO A 213 0.85 14.81 -15.44
CA PRO A 213 0.89 15.38 -14.10
C PRO A 213 -0.34 15.05 -13.25
N PHE A 214 -1.42 14.56 -13.87
CA PHE A 214 -2.66 14.21 -13.17
C PHE A 214 -2.82 12.71 -12.96
N LEU A 215 -2.01 11.87 -13.63
CA LEU A 215 -2.12 10.43 -13.49
C LEU A 215 -1.63 9.97 -12.12
N LEU A 216 -2.45 9.17 -11.43
CA LEU A 216 -2.09 8.52 -10.17
C LEU A 216 -0.81 7.68 -10.32
N THR A 217 -0.66 7.01 -11.46
CA THR A 217 0.49 6.16 -11.78
C THR A 217 1.82 6.92 -11.83
N THR A 218 1.80 8.24 -12.07
CA THR A 218 3.01 9.09 -12.08
C THR A 218 3.61 9.26 -10.69
N TYR A 219 2.82 9.08 -9.63
CA TYR A 219 3.20 9.31 -8.25
C TYR A 219 3.33 8.02 -7.42
N LEU A 220 3.23 6.84 -8.04
CA LEU A 220 3.38 5.56 -7.34
C LEU A 220 4.79 5.34 -6.77
N ASP A 221 5.79 6.00 -7.33
CA ASP A 221 7.18 5.97 -6.90
C ASP A 221 7.59 7.20 -6.07
N LEU A 222 6.61 7.93 -5.52
CA LEU A 222 6.87 9.12 -4.69
C LEU A 222 7.76 8.81 -3.47
N HIS A 223 7.71 7.58 -2.97
CA HIS A 223 8.58 7.10 -1.89
C HIS A 223 10.07 7.09 -2.25
N LEU A 224 10.43 7.09 -3.55
CA LEU A 224 11.80 7.20 -4.06
C LEU A 224 12.17 8.62 -4.48
N ARG A 225 11.16 9.46 -4.77
CA ARG A 225 11.33 10.83 -5.28
C ARG A 225 10.63 11.84 -4.36
N PRO A 226 11.12 12.06 -3.14
CA PRO A 226 10.49 13.00 -2.20
C PRO A 226 10.44 14.44 -2.73
N SER A 227 11.30 14.81 -3.69
CA SER A 227 11.24 16.11 -4.37
C SER A 227 9.95 16.35 -5.17
N ALA A 228 9.28 15.29 -5.61
CA ALA A 228 8.00 15.37 -6.32
C ALA A 228 6.78 15.47 -5.36
N ALA A 229 7.00 15.49 -4.05
CA ALA A 229 5.94 15.47 -3.05
C ALA A 229 5.04 16.70 -3.08
N GLY A 230 5.56 17.84 -3.54
CA GLY A 230 4.80 19.10 -3.60
C GLY A 230 3.50 19.01 -4.42
N LEU A 231 3.54 18.33 -5.59
CA LEU A 231 2.35 18.10 -6.41
C LEU A 231 1.73 16.72 -6.18
N GLY A 232 2.56 15.71 -5.90
CA GLY A 232 2.09 14.33 -5.73
C GLY A 232 1.20 14.14 -4.49
N LEU A 233 1.60 14.68 -3.33
CA LEU A 233 0.83 14.50 -2.10
C LEU A 233 -0.58 15.13 -2.18
N PRO A 234 -0.75 16.39 -2.62
CA PRO A 234 -2.08 16.96 -2.80
C PRO A 234 -2.96 16.13 -3.74
N LEU A 235 -2.43 15.65 -4.87
CA LEU A 235 -3.19 14.85 -5.81
C LEU A 235 -3.64 13.51 -5.21
N LEU A 236 -2.76 12.78 -4.54
CA LEU A 236 -3.11 11.53 -3.84
C LEU A 236 -4.19 11.78 -2.77
N LEU A 237 -4.07 12.90 -2.05
CA LEU A 237 -5.04 13.35 -1.06
C LEU A 237 -6.33 13.89 -1.66
N ILE A 238 -6.41 14.19 -2.95
CA ILE A 238 -7.64 14.53 -3.66
C ILE A 238 -8.31 13.25 -4.18
N TYR A 239 -7.54 12.32 -4.75
CA TYR A 239 -8.06 11.05 -5.25
C TYR A 239 -8.68 10.18 -4.15
N THR A 240 -8.03 10.10 -2.98
CA THR A 240 -8.51 9.30 -1.85
C THR A 240 -9.93 9.69 -1.39
N PRO A 241 -10.22 10.95 -1.00
CA PRO A 241 -11.56 11.38 -0.63
C PRO A 241 -12.50 11.41 -1.84
N GLY A 242 -12.02 11.68 -3.06
CA GLY A 242 -12.83 11.62 -4.27
C GLY A 242 -13.43 10.23 -4.51
N PHE A 243 -12.59 9.19 -4.53
CA PHE A 243 -13.05 7.81 -4.66
C PHE A 243 -13.89 7.35 -3.47
N THR A 244 -13.53 7.80 -2.26
CA THR A 244 -14.32 7.58 -1.05
C THR A 244 -15.74 8.11 -1.18
N PHE A 245 -15.87 9.37 -1.60
CA PHE A 245 -17.15 10.03 -1.73
C PHE A 245 -18.01 9.34 -2.79
N LEU A 246 -17.42 8.99 -3.93
CA LEU A 246 -18.10 8.20 -4.96
C LEU A 246 -18.55 6.83 -4.43
N ALA A 247 -17.71 6.14 -3.66
CA ALA A 247 -18.06 4.84 -3.08
C ALA A 247 -19.25 4.96 -2.13
N ALA A 248 -19.28 6.01 -1.29
CA ALA A 248 -20.39 6.28 -0.39
C ALA A 248 -21.70 6.58 -1.14
N LEU A 249 -21.65 7.44 -2.15
CA LEU A 249 -22.82 7.78 -2.98
C LEU A 249 -23.38 6.56 -3.72
N VAL A 250 -22.50 5.74 -4.33
CA VAL A 250 -22.91 4.52 -5.03
C VAL A 250 -23.53 3.54 -4.04
N PHE A 251 -22.93 3.36 -2.86
CA PHE A 251 -23.42 2.43 -1.85
C PHE A 251 -24.79 2.83 -1.28
N GLU A 252 -25.05 4.13 -1.11
CA GLU A 252 -26.35 4.62 -0.63
C GLU A 252 -27.48 4.35 -1.62
N ARG A 253 -27.23 4.60 -2.92
CA ARG A 253 -28.22 4.47 -3.99
C ARG A 253 -28.46 3.02 -4.43
N LYS A 254 -27.64 2.08 -3.97
CA LYS A 254 -27.70 0.70 -4.45
C LYS A 254 -28.74 -0.10 -3.68
N ASP A 255 -29.58 -0.81 -4.43
CA ASP A 255 -30.52 -1.78 -3.87
C ASP A 255 -29.73 -3.04 -3.48
N LEU A 256 -29.70 -3.34 -2.18
CA LEU A 256 -28.93 -4.42 -1.55
C LEU A 256 -29.85 -5.32 -0.73
#